data_AF-A0A1G3ZK16-F1
#
_entry.id   AF-A0A1G3ZK16-F1
#
_cell.length_a   1.000
_cell.length_b   1.000
_cell.length_c   1.000
_cell.angle_alpha   90.00
_cell.angle_beta   90.00
_cell.angle_gamma   90.00
#
_symmetry.space_group_name_H-M   'P 1'
#
loop_
_entity.id
_entity.type
_entity.pdbx_description
1 polymer ?
#
loop_
_entity_poly.entity_id
_entity_poly.type
_entity_poly.pdbx_seq_one_letter_code
_entity_poly.pdbx_strand_id
1 'polypeptide(L)'
;MFFFDAPPPQPLAAIVKIIPQKDLSYRELPCTDQDQSKIAELVTFIAENNYATLLWREPHVRHLGAQINSVFPLKFLAFAIKHVKPQLKMIFEDTLKRNGFMTGKDGLSVNLDREAQKGTLQQYIHSFSEDVGVSPVFLDPYFTARDWEGLVSSLIY
;
A
#
# COMPACT_ATOMS: atom_id res chain seq x y z
N MET A 1 -30.52 28.11 59.82
CA MET A 1 -31.13 27.39 58.69
C MET A 1 -30.03 27.28 57.63
N PHE A 2 -29.31 26.16 57.60
CA PHE A 2 -28.18 25.95 56.69
C PHE A 2 -28.67 25.09 55.51
N PHE A 3 -28.54 25.62 54.29
CA PHE A 3 -28.84 24.91 53.05
C PHE A 3 -27.69 23.96 52.74
N PHE A 4 -28.00 22.69 52.50
CA PHE A 4 -27.07 21.72 51.91
C PHE A 4 -27.09 21.91 50.39
N ASP A 5 -25.99 22.38 49.82
CA ASP A 5 -25.76 22.35 48.36
C ASP A 5 -25.48 20.91 47.93
N ALA A 6 -26.30 20.40 47.01
CA ALA A 6 -26.08 19.10 46.38
C ALA A 6 -24.99 19.25 45.28
N PRO A 7 -24.04 18.30 45.18
CA PRO A 7 -23.02 18.36 44.14
C PRO A 7 -23.62 18.13 42.74
N PRO A 8 -23.08 18.79 41.69
CA PRO A 8 -23.59 18.65 40.33
C PRO A 8 -23.36 17.24 39.78
N PRO A 9 -24.25 16.75 38.90
CA PRO A 9 -24.14 15.41 38.32
C PRO A 9 -22.90 15.30 37.42
N GLN A 10 -22.09 14.27 37.65
CA GLN A 10 -20.94 13.95 36.79
C GLN A 10 -21.42 13.32 35.48
N PRO A 11 -20.82 13.66 34.32
CA PRO A 11 -21.16 13.05 33.05
C PRO A 11 -20.74 11.57 33.03
N LEU A 12 -21.67 10.71 32.65
CA LEU A 12 -21.45 9.28 32.44
C LEU A 12 -20.35 9.08 31.40
N ALA A 13 -19.26 8.44 31.81
CA ALA A 13 -18.15 8.06 30.94
C ALA A 13 -18.69 7.30 29.73
N ALA A 14 -18.51 7.87 28.54
CA ALA A 14 -18.83 7.20 27.29
C ALA A 14 -17.97 5.93 27.20
N ILE A 15 -18.61 4.77 27.25
CA ILE A 15 -17.99 3.48 26.98
C ILE A 15 -17.57 3.50 25.51
N VAL A 16 -16.32 3.87 25.26
CA VAL A 16 -15.68 3.69 23.96
C VAL A 16 -15.61 2.19 23.75
N LYS A 17 -16.52 1.68 22.91
CA LYS A 17 -16.52 0.30 22.43
C LYS A 17 -15.28 0.15 21.56
N ILE A 18 -14.15 -0.20 22.17
CA ILE A 18 -12.93 -0.56 21.46
C ILE A 18 -13.28 -1.82 20.68
N ILE A 19 -13.61 -1.67 19.40
CA ILE A 19 -13.74 -2.80 18.48
C ILE A 19 -12.31 -3.35 18.39
N PRO A 20 -12.04 -4.59 18.82
CA PRO A 20 -10.72 -5.17 18.68
C PRO A 20 -10.38 -5.17 17.19
N GLN A 21 -9.35 -4.42 16.80
CA GLN A 21 -8.76 -4.56 15.48
C GLN A 21 -8.27 -6.00 15.40
N LYS A 22 -8.89 -6.79 14.54
CA LYS A 22 -8.46 -8.15 14.27
C LYS A 22 -7.09 -8.03 13.61
N ASP A 23 -6.02 -8.33 14.36
CA ASP A 23 -4.66 -8.42 13.84
C ASP A 23 -4.61 -9.57 12.83
N LEU A 24 -4.95 -9.26 11.58
CA LEU A 24 -4.81 -10.18 10.47
C LEU A 24 -3.32 -10.38 10.22
N SER A 25 -2.90 -11.63 10.09
CA SER A 25 -1.54 -11.93 9.65
C SER A 25 -1.38 -11.52 8.18
N TYR A 26 -0.14 -11.28 7.75
CA TYR A 26 0.16 -10.93 6.35
C TYR A 26 -0.40 -11.95 5.34
N ARG A 27 -0.48 -13.23 5.70
CA ARG A 27 -1.00 -14.30 4.83
C ARG A 27 -2.52 -14.23 4.66
N GLU A 28 -3.23 -13.65 5.62
CA GLU A 28 -4.69 -13.49 5.60
C GLU A 28 -5.12 -12.21 4.88
N LEU A 29 -4.18 -11.35 4.50
CA LEU A 29 -4.47 -10.16 3.71
C LEU A 29 -5.02 -10.56 2.34
N PRO A 30 -6.13 -9.95 1.88
CA PRO A 30 -6.79 -10.32 0.64
C PRO A 30 -5.90 -9.97 -0.57
N CYS A 31 -5.68 -10.98 -1.42
CA CYS A 31 -5.12 -10.83 -2.75
C CYS A 31 -5.57 -12.05 -3.58
N THR A 32 -6.79 -11.97 -4.10
CA THR A 32 -7.40 -13.06 -4.87
C THR A 32 -6.75 -13.21 -6.25
N ASP A 33 -6.97 -14.33 -6.92
CA ASP A 33 -6.49 -14.53 -8.30
C ASP A 33 -7.03 -13.45 -9.25
N GLN A 34 -8.25 -12.94 -8.99
CA GLN A 34 -8.82 -11.84 -9.73
C GLN A 34 -8.04 -10.53 -9.49
N ASP A 35 -7.63 -10.27 -8.25
CA ASP A 35 -6.79 -9.10 -7.93
C ASP A 35 -5.43 -9.22 -8.61
N GLN A 36 -4.81 -10.40 -8.56
CA GLN A 36 -3.54 -10.70 -9.21
C GLN A 36 -3.60 -10.46 -10.72
N SER A 37 -4.68 -10.92 -11.39
CA SER A 37 -4.90 -10.67 -12.80
C SER A 37 -4.99 -9.17 -13.13
N LYS A 38 -5.68 -8.40 -12.29
CA LYS A 38 -5.82 -6.94 -12.48
C LYS A 38 -4.51 -6.19 -12.22
N ILE A 39 -3.71 -6.66 -11.25
CA ILE A 39 -2.38 -6.11 -10.98
C ILE A 39 -1.48 -6.34 -12.20
N ALA A 40 -1.47 -7.57 -12.73
CA ALA A 40 -0.71 -7.91 -13.92
C ALA A 40 -1.16 -7.06 -15.12
N GLU A 41 -2.47 -6.91 -15.33
CA GLU A 41 -3.02 -6.07 -16.40
C GLU A 41 -2.59 -4.61 -16.25
N LEU A 42 -2.75 -4.01 -15.06
CA LEU A 42 -2.36 -2.62 -14.80
C LEU A 42 -0.87 -2.38 -15.04
N VAL A 43 -0.02 -3.20 -14.44
CA VAL A 43 1.45 -3.04 -14.55
C VAL A 43 1.90 -3.24 -15.99
N THR A 44 1.37 -4.25 -16.68
CA THR A 44 1.67 -4.50 -18.10
C THR A 44 1.20 -3.34 -18.97
N PHE A 45 -0.02 -2.85 -18.73
CA PHE A 45 -0.57 -1.72 -19.49
C PHE A 45 0.28 -0.45 -19.34
N ILE A 46 0.73 -0.13 -18.13
CA ILE A 46 1.62 1.02 -17.91
C ILE A 46 2.99 0.79 -18.57
N ALA A 47 3.55 -0.41 -18.47
CA ALA A 47 4.85 -0.74 -19.04
C ALA A 47 4.86 -0.65 -20.58
N GLU A 48 3.84 -1.18 -21.25
CA GLU A 48 3.80 -1.31 -22.71
C GLU A 48 3.37 -0.03 -23.43
N ASN A 49 2.67 0.88 -22.75
CA ASN A 49 2.17 2.11 -23.37
C ASN A 49 3.08 3.30 -23.08
N ASN A 50 3.26 4.19 -24.06
CA ASN A 50 3.99 5.45 -23.84
C ASN A 50 3.17 6.43 -22.98
N TYR A 51 3.84 7.45 -22.44
CA TYR A 51 3.19 8.41 -21.54
C TYR A 51 1.99 9.14 -22.16
N ALA A 52 2.02 9.47 -23.46
CA ALA A 52 0.91 10.11 -24.15
C ALA A 52 -0.35 9.21 -24.17
N THR A 53 -0.20 7.92 -24.49
CA THR A 53 -1.29 6.95 -24.42
C THR A 53 -1.82 6.80 -23.00
N LEU A 54 -0.94 6.82 -21.99
CA LEU A 54 -1.36 6.75 -20.59
C LEU A 54 -2.18 7.97 -20.16
N LEU A 55 -1.85 9.17 -20.66
CA LEU A 55 -2.65 10.37 -20.42
C LEU A 55 -4.01 10.30 -21.13
N TRP A 56 -4.05 9.89 -22.40
CA TRP A 56 -5.33 9.72 -23.11
C TRP A 56 -6.21 8.63 -22.52
N ARG A 57 -5.61 7.58 -21.97
CA ARG A 57 -6.30 6.47 -21.30
C ARG A 57 -6.27 6.59 -19.78
N GLU A 58 -6.04 7.79 -19.25
CA GLU A 58 -6.02 8.04 -17.81
C GLU A 58 -7.29 7.51 -17.11
N PRO A 59 -8.52 7.69 -17.64
CA PRO A 59 -9.72 7.13 -17.00
C PRO A 59 -9.69 5.61 -16.90
N HIS A 60 -9.12 4.94 -17.91
CA HIS A 60 -8.99 3.48 -17.91
C HIS A 60 -7.93 3.00 -16.92
N VAL A 61 -6.76 3.66 -16.87
CA VAL A 61 -5.72 3.38 -15.86
C VAL A 61 -6.25 3.59 -14.45
N ARG A 62 -7.01 4.66 -14.22
CA ARG A 62 -7.68 4.92 -12.94
C ARG A 62 -8.72 3.87 -12.62
N HIS A 63 -9.49 3.41 -13.60
CA HIS A 63 -10.47 2.35 -13.39
C HIS A 63 -9.79 1.04 -12.99
N LEU A 64 -8.69 0.66 -13.63
CA LEU A 64 -7.89 -0.51 -13.24
C LEU A 64 -7.30 -0.33 -11.83
N GLY A 65 -6.73 0.84 -11.53
CA GLY A 65 -6.22 1.18 -10.19
C GLY A 65 -7.29 1.12 -9.09
N ALA A 66 -8.49 1.63 -9.37
CA ALA A 66 -9.61 1.58 -8.42
C ALA A 66 -10.04 0.14 -8.10
N GLN A 67 -9.96 -0.77 -9.08
CA GLN A 67 -10.31 -2.17 -8.89
C GLN A 67 -9.30 -2.94 -8.01
N ILE A 68 -8.09 -2.42 -7.83
CA ILE A 68 -7.05 -3.02 -6.99
C ILE A 68 -6.79 -2.24 -5.69
N ASN A 69 -7.48 -1.13 -5.47
CA ASN A 69 -7.29 -0.27 -4.29
C ASN A 69 -7.67 -0.96 -2.96
N SER A 70 -8.41 -2.06 -3.02
CA SER A 70 -8.69 -2.92 -1.86
C SER A 70 -7.52 -3.84 -1.49
N VAL A 71 -6.55 -4.04 -2.38
CA VAL A 71 -5.39 -4.88 -2.14
C VAL A 71 -4.39 -4.13 -1.27
N PHE A 72 -3.87 -4.81 -0.25
CA PHE A 72 -2.84 -4.23 0.60
C PHE A 72 -1.57 -3.91 -0.21
N PRO A 73 -0.95 -2.73 -0.07
CA PRO A 73 0.13 -2.30 -0.97
C PRO A 73 1.37 -3.21 -0.95
N LEU A 74 1.71 -3.85 0.18
CA LEU A 74 2.79 -4.85 0.21
C LEU A 74 2.43 -6.15 -0.52
N LYS A 75 1.15 -6.53 -0.60
CA LYS A 75 0.70 -7.68 -1.41
C LYS A 75 0.75 -7.36 -2.89
N PHE A 76 0.30 -6.16 -3.25
CA PHE A 76 0.46 -5.64 -4.60
C PHE A 76 1.93 -5.69 -5.03
N LEU A 77 2.83 -5.14 -4.21
CA LEU A 77 4.25 -5.08 -4.53
C LEU A 77 4.89 -6.49 -4.59
N ALA A 78 4.58 -7.37 -3.63
CA ALA A 78 5.10 -8.74 -3.64
C ALA A 78 4.70 -9.48 -4.93
N PHE A 79 3.43 -9.37 -5.33
CA PHE A 79 2.97 -9.96 -6.58
C PHE A 79 3.69 -9.34 -7.79
N ALA A 80 3.80 -8.02 -7.83
CA ALA A 80 4.45 -7.32 -8.94
C ALA A 80 5.93 -7.75 -9.12
N ILE A 81 6.67 -7.88 -8.02
CA ILE A 81 8.07 -8.34 -8.00
C ILE A 81 8.20 -9.80 -8.43
N LYS A 82 7.24 -10.66 -8.11
CA LYS A 82 7.32 -12.10 -8.43
C LYS A 82 6.88 -12.43 -9.85
N HIS A 83 5.87 -11.73 -10.36
CA HIS A 83 5.17 -12.15 -11.59
C HIS A 83 5.31 -11.18 -12.76
N VAL A 84 5.49 -9.89 -12.50
CA VAL A 84 5.59 -8.85 -13.55
C VAL A 84 6.81 -7.94 -13.33
N LYS A 85 7.90 -8.52 -12.79
CA LYS A 85 9.18 -7.83 -12.55
C LYS A 85 9.72 -7.13 -13.80
N PRO A 86 9.73 -7.75 -15.00
CA PRO A 86 10.23 -7.09 -16.21
C PRO A 86 9.44 -5.84 -16.56
N GLN A 87 8.11 -5.89 -16.47
CA GLN A 87 7.23 -4.77 -16.73
C GLN A 87 7.43 -3.66 -15.68
N LEU A 88 7.55 -4.04 -14.41
CA LEU A 88 7.85 -3.09 -13.34
C LEU A 88 9.20 -2.39 -13.56
N LYS A 89 10.22 -3.12 -14.02
CA LYS A 89 11.51 -2.55 -14.41
C LYS A 89 11.36 -1.54 -15.55
N MET A 90 10.61 -1.85 -16.59
CA MET A 90 10.33 -0.92 -17.70
C MET A 90 9.63 0.36 -17.23
N ILE A 91 8.71 0.26 -16.26
CA ILE A 91 8.08 1.44 -15.64
C ILE A 91 9.13 2.30 -14.94
N PHE A 92 10.07 1.68 -14.23
CA PHE A 92 11.09 2.39 -13.44
C PHE A 92 12.22 2.97 -14.29
N GLU A 93 12.45 2.45 -15.50
CA GLU A 93 13.37 3.03 -16.47
C GLU A 93 12.82 4.31 -17.13
N ASP A 94 11.50 4.50 -17.15
CA ASP A 94 10.84 5.72 -17.65
C ASP A 94 10.43 6.64 -16.50
N THR A 95 11.11 7.77 -16.36
CA THR A 95 10.86 8.75 -15.27
C THR A 95 9.41 9.22 -15.21
N LEU A 96 8.71 9.39 -16.34
CA LEU A 96 7.32 9.87 -16.35
C LEU A 96 6.37 8.77 -15.87
N LYS A 97 6.57 7.53 -16.31
CA LYS A 97 5.79 6.38 -15.82
C LYS A 97 6.07 6.11 -14.35
N ARG A 98 7.34 6.16 -13.93
CA ARG A 98 7.75 6.00 -12.53
C ARG A 98 7.07 7.02 -11.64
N ASN A 99 7.09 8.30 -12.01
CA ASN A 99 6.43 9.36 -11.24
C ASN A 99 4.92 9.14 -11.16
N GLY A 100 4.27 8.78 -12.28
CA GLY A 100 2.84 8.47 -12.31
C GLY A 100 2.47 7.27 -11.43
N PHE A 101 3.29 6.22 -11.45
CA PHE A 101 3.09 4.99 -10.71
C PHE A 101 3.35 5.16 -9.20
N MET A 102 4.40 5.87 -8.82
CA MET A 102 4.79 6.05 -7.41
C MET A 102 4.02 7.18 -6.72
N THR A 103 4.02 8.37 -7.31
CA THR A 103 3.57 9.61 -6.67
C THR A 103 2.22 10.13 -7.16
N GLY A 104 1.58 9.44 -8.10
CA GLY A 104 0.24 9.77 -8.55
C GLY A 104 -0.77 9.79 -7.39
N LYS A 105 -1.95 10.38 -7.63
CA LYS A 105 -3.03 10.51 -6.62
C LYS A 105 -3.37 9.18 -5.92
N ASP A 106 -3.29 8.09 -6.67
CA ASP A 106 -3.53 6.72 -6.22
C ASP A 106 -2.26 5.84 -6.40
N GLY A 107 -1.09 6.47 -6.37
CA GLY A 107 0.21 5.84 -6.57
C GLY A 107 0.63 4.94 -5.42
N LEU A 108 1.63 4.10 -5.68
CA LEU A 108 2.10 3.11 -4.71
C LEU A 108 2.65 3.77 -3.43
N SER A 109 3.43 4.85 -3.55
CA SER A 109 3.99 5.57 -2.39
C SER A 109 2.90 6.14 -1.50
N VAL A 110 1.83 6.69 -2.10
CA VAL A 110 0.69 7.27 -1.35
C VAL A 110 -0.03 6.19 -0.52
N ASN A 111 -0.19 4.99 -1.09
CA ASN A 111 -0.82 3.87 -0.40
C ASN A 111 0.09 3.29 0.69
N LEU A 112 1.39 3.17 0.43
CA LEU A 112 2.38 2.74 1.43
C LEU A 112 2.47 3.72 2.60
N ASP A 113 2.49 5.03 2.33
CA ASP A 113 2.47 6.06 3.38
C ASP A 113 1.20 5.98 4.22
N ARG A 114 0.04 5.77 3.59
CA ARG A 114 -1.24 5.63 4.31
C ARG A 114 -1.21 4.44 5.28
N GLU A 115 -0.64 3.31 4.87
CA GLU A 115 -0.51 2.14 5.75
C GLU A 115 0.62 2.30 6.78
N ALA A 116 1.73 2.97 6.43
CA ALA A 116 2.78 3.31 7.38
C ALA A 116 2.28 4.23 8.50
N GLN A 117 1.42 5.21 8.18
CA GLN A 117 0.79 6.11 9.16
C GLN A 117 -0.18 5.39 10.10
N LYS A 118 -0.80 4.29 9.66
CA LYS A 118 -1.64 3.43 10.51
C LYS A 118 -0.81 2.56 11.46
N GLY A 119 0.51 2.49 11.30
CA GLY A 119 1.39 1.61 12.07
C GLY A 119 1.31 0.14 11.65
N THR A 120 0.57 -0.20 10.59
CA THR A 120 0.31 -1.57 10.14
C THR A 120 1.41 -2.11 9.22
N LEU A 121 2.28 -1.24 8.69
CA LEU A 121 3.29 -1.67 7.72
C LEU A 121 4.43 -2.47 8.36
N GLN A 122 4.90 -2.06 9.56
CA GLN A 122 6.08 -2.66 10.18
C GLN A 122 5.87 -4.12 10.62
N GLN A 123 4.68 -4.44 11.14
CA GLN A 123 4.32 -5.82 11.52
C GLN A 123 4.39 -6.81 10.35
N TYR A 124 4.35 -6.33 9.10
CA TYR A 124 4.38 -7.18 7.92
C TYR A 124 5.75 -7.28 7.26
N ILE A 125 6.78 -6.56 7.73
CA ILE A 125 8.12 -6.56 7.10
C ILE A 125 8.67 -7.98 6.99
N HIS A 126 8.60 -8.76 8.07
CA HIS A 126 9.14 -10.13 8.07
C HIS A 126 8.44 -11.01 7.04
N SER A 127 7.11 -11.06 7.04
CA SER A 127 6.35 -11.89 6.10
C SER A 127 6.47 -11.39 4.65
N PHE A 128 6.57 -10.08 4.44
CA PHE A 128 6.83 -9.51 3.11
C PHE A 128 8.23 -9.88 2.61
N SER A 129 9.24 -9.84 3.49
CA SER A 129 10.62 -10.22 3.16
C SER A 129 10.73 -11.67 2.71
N GLU A 130 10.02 -12.59 3.38
CA GLU A 130 9.90 -13.99 2.97
C GLU A 130 9.24 -14.13 1.59
N ASP A 131 8.18 -13.36 1.34
CA ASP A 131 7.39 -13.45 0.10
C ASP A 131 8.20 -12.99 -1.13
N VAL A 132 9.01 -11.93 -0.98
CA VAL A 132 9.89 -11.42 -2.05
C VAL A 132 11.29 -12.02 -2.05
N GLY A 133 11.61 -12.90 -1.09
CA GLY A 133 12.87 -13.64 -1.03
C GLY A 133 14.10 -12.81 -0.62
N VAL A 134 13.93 -11.85 0.28
CA VAL A 134 15.02 -10.99 0.80
C VAL A 134 15.07 -10.99 2.32
N SER A 135 16.19 -10.56 2.90
CA SER A 135 16.31 -10.42 4.36
C SER A 135 15.47 -9.25 4.88
N PRO A 136 14.79 -9.35 6.04
CA PRO A 136 14.09 -8.20 6.63
C PRO A 136 15.04 -7.05 6.96
N VAL A 137 16.29 -7.35 7.33
CA VAL A 137 17.34 -6.35 7.61
C VAL A 137 17.68 -5.51 6.36
N PHE A 138 17.52 -6.08 5.16
CA PHE A 138 17.70 -5.35 3.91
C PHE A 138 16.56 -4.36 3.66
N LEU A 139 15.34 -4.66 4.13
CA LEU A 139 14.16 -3.83 3.94
C LEU A 139 14.06 -2.69 4.96
N ASP A 140 14.52 -2.91 6.19
CA ASP A 140 14.40 -1.98 7.31
C ASP A 140 14.76 -0.53 6.96
N PRO A 141 15.91 -0.22 6.32
CA PRO A 141 16.28 1.15 6.01
C PRO A 141 15.22 1.88 5.17
N TYR A 142 14.61 1.19 4.20
CA TYR A 142 13.60 1.78 3.33
C TYR A 142 12.29 2.05 4.07
N PHE A 143 11.88 1.13 4.96
CA PHE A 143 10.68 1.32 5.78
C PHE A 143 10.85 2.42 6.82
N THR A 144 12.03 2.51 7.44
CA THR A 144 12.35 3.57 8.40
C THR A 144 12.42 4.95 7.72
N ALA A 145 13.11 5.04 6.57
CA ALA A 145 13.24 6.28 5.82
C ALA A 145 11.98 6.66 5.02
N ARG A 146 11.01 5.74 4.89
CA ARG A 146 9.88 5.83 3.95
C ARG A 146 10.32 6.04 2.51
N ASP A 147 11.45 5.44 2.16
CA ASP A 147 12.00 5.47 0.81
C ASP A 147 11.37 4.37 -0.04
N TRP A 148 10.12 4.59 -0.43
CA TRP A 148 9.35 3.62 -1.21
C TRP A 148 9.88 3.44 -2.63
N GLU A 149 10.40 4.51 -3.24
CA GLU A 149 11.00 4.44 -4.57
C GLU A 149 12.31 3.65 -4.53
N GLY A 150 13.15 3.90 -3.52
CA GLY A 150 14.36 3.12 -3.27
C GLY A 150 14.06 1.66 -2.94
N LEU A 151 13.01 1.38 -2.16
CA LEU A 151 12.54 0.02 -1.88
C LEU A 151 12.24 -0.73 -3.18
N VAL A 152 11.36 -0.19 -4.03
CA VAL A 152 10.98 -0.87 -5.27
C VAL A 152 12.19 -1.01 -6.19
N SER A 153 13.00 0.03 -6.33
CA SER A 153 14.23 0.01 -7.13
C SER A 153 15.18 -1.10 -6.68
N SER A 154 15.37 -1.27 -5.37
CA SER A 154 16.24 -2.29 -4.79
C SER A 154 15.75 -3.72 -4.97
N LEU A 155 14.44 -3.92 -5.22
CA LEU A 155 13.84 -5.23 -5.44
C LEU A 155 13.79 -5.61 -6.93
N ILE A 156 13.83 -4.63 -7.83
CA ILE A 156 13.81 -4.86 -9.29
C ILE A 156 15.21 -5.07 -9.90
N TYR A 157 16.25 -4.54 -9.27
CA TYR A 157 17.67 -4.65 -9.69
C TYR A 157 18.45 -5.63 -8.82
#